data_AF-A0A1S0TKL9-F1
#
_entry.id   AF-A0A1S0TKL9-F1
#
_cell.length_a   1.000
_cell.length_b   1.000
_cell.length_c   1.000
_cell.angle_alpha   90.00
_cell.angle_beta   90.00
_cell.angle_gamma   90.00
#
_symmetry.space_group_name_H-M   'P 1'
#
loop_
_entity.id
_entity.type
_entity.pdbx_description
1 polymer ?
#
loop_
_entity_poly.entity_id
_entity_poly.type
_entity_poly.pdbx_seq_one_letter_code
_entity_poly.pdbx_strand_id
1 'polypeptide(L)'
;MKIWHMEQCPFGDRRLPHHIFPPKLYTTDQLKALTGVISYKVDVDDTNAMKKRISRVKAERKFTGSDIFSFNQNVNEFEKKVNLSKFYKISFKVK
;
A
#
# COMPACT_ATOMS: atom_id res chain seq x y z
N MET A 1 10.06 -3.78 3.64
CA MET A 1 9.28 -2.72 2.98
C MET A 1 10.26 -1.74 2.37
N LYS A 2 10.11 -1.38 1.09
CA LYS A 2 10.91 -0.37 0.40
C LYS A 2 9.96 0.74 -0.05
N ILE A 3 10.35 1.99 0.16
CA ILE A 3 9.57 3.18 -0.19
C ILE A 3 10.50 4.12 -0.94
N TRP A 4 10.06 4.71 -2.04
CA TRP A 4 10.90 5.57 -2.87
C TRP A 4 10.10 6.71 -3.51
N HIS A 5 10.82 7.72 -3.99
CA HIS A 5 10.24 8.76 -4.84
C HIS A 5 10.05 8.26 -6.27
N MET A 6 8.89 8.58 -6.83
CA MET A 6 8.54 8.27 -8.21
C MET A 6 9.02 9.36 -9.17
N GLU A 7 9.31 8.98 -10.41
CA GLU A 7 9.53 9.95 -11.50
C GLU A 7 8.28 10.80 -11.76
N GLN A 8 8.46 12.04 -12.23
CA GLN A 8 7.37 13.01 -12.38
C GLN A 8 6.33 12.61 -13.45
N CYS A 9 6.75 11.84 -14.46
CA CYS A 9 5.86 11.35 -15.49
C CYS A 9 6.25 9.90 -15.84
N PRO A 10 5.69 8.90 -15.14
CA PRO A 10 5.94 7.51 -15.47
C PRO A 10 5.24 7.20 -16.80
N PHE A 11 6.01 7.15 -17.87
CA PHE A 11 5.55 6.68 -19.18
C PHE A 11 5.72 5.16 -19.26
N GLY A 12 4.77 4.46 -19.89
CA GLY A 12 4.83 3.01 -20.10
C GLY A 12 4.11 2.19 -19.02
N ASP A 13 4.66 1.01 -18.69
CA ASP A 13 4.01 0.06 -17.78
C ASP A 13 4.12 0.49 -16.32
N ARG A 14 3.00 0.96 -15.76
CA ARG A 14 2.82 1.41 -14.37
C ARG A 14 3.17 0.37 -13.30
N ARG A 15 3.30 -0.90 -13.66
CA ARG A 15 3.68 -1.99 -12.74
C ARG A 15 5.19 -2.00 -12.47
N LEU A 16 5.97 -1.27 -13.25
CA LEU A 16 7.40 -1.13 -13.04
C LEU A 16 7.68 -0.26 -11.79
N PRO A 17 8.90 -0.33 -11.22
CA PRO A 17 9.21 0.40 -9.98
C PRO A 17 9.15 1.93 -10.10
N HIS A 18 9.48 2.51 -11.26
CA HIS A 18 9.44 3.96 -11.54
C HIS A 18 10.14 4.86 -10.51
N HIS A 19 11.17 4.36 -9.82
CA HIS A 19 11.95 5.19 -8.90
C HIS A 19 12.83 6.17 -9.67
N ILE A 20 13.05 7.37 -9.12
CA ILE A 20 14.04 8.29 -9.66
C ILE A 20 15.46 7.70 -9.57
N PHE A 21 16.37 8.13 -10.45
CA PHE A 21 17.78 7.78 -10.38
C PHE A 21 18.63 9.02 -10.02
N PRO A 22 19.46 8.98 -8.97
CA PRO A 22 19.65 7.87 -8.03
C PRO A 22 18.42 7.65 -7.11
N PRO A 23 18.20 6.43 -6.56
CA PRO A 23 17.03 6.13 -5.74
C PRO A 23 16.97 6.97 -4.46
N LYS A 24 15.88 7.74 -4.31
CA LYS A 24 15.61 8.50 -3.09
C LYS A 24 14.61 7.75 -2.22
N LEU A 25 15.12 7.05 -1.21
CA LEU A 25 14.35 6.18 -0.32
C LEU A 25 13.76 6.93 0.87
N TYR A 26 12.66 6.39 1.40
CA TYR A 26 12.11 6.78 2.69
C TYR A 26 12.17 5.63 3.70
N THR A 27 12.44 5.97 4.96
CA THR A 27 12.23 5.05 6.08
C THR A 27 10.74 5.00 6.46
N THR A 28 10.34 3.96 7.21
CA THR A 28 8.99 3.85 7.75
C THR A 28 8.62 5.02 8.66
N ASP A 29 9.60 5.56 9.40
CA ASP A 29 9.39 6.69 10.31
C ASP A 29 9.18 7.99 9.55
N GLN A 30 9.95 8.21 8.48
CA GLN A 30 9.75 9.35 7.58
C GLN A 30 8.36 9.29 6.92
N LEU A 31 7.94 8.11 6.44
CA LEU A 31 6.61 7.94 5.87
C LEU A 31 5.51 8.24 6.91
N LYS A 32 5.67 7.74 8.14
CA LYS A 32 4.73 7.99 9.24
C LYS A 32 4.66 9.47 9.60
N ALA A 33 5.79 10.16 9.68
CA ALA A 33 5.84 11.59 9.97
C ALA A 33 5.15 12.44 8.89
N LEU A 34 5.34 12.07 7.61
CA LEU A 34 4.78 12.81 6.48
C LEU A 34 3.29 12.56 6.25
N THR A 35 2.80 11.35 6.52
CA THR A 35 1.47 10.90 6.06
C THR A 35 0.59 10.31 7.16
N GLY A 36 1.14 10.03 8.35
CA GLY A 36 0.47 9.27 9.39
C GLY A 36 0.34 7.78 9.10
N VAL A 37 0.90 7.26 8.00
CA VAL A 37 0.85 5.83 7.64
C VAL A 37 1.62 5.00 8.67
N ILE A 38 1.05 3.85 9.03
CA ILE A 38 1.60 2.96 10.04
C ILE A 38 1.81 1.59 9.41
N SER A 39 3.02 1.09 9.52
CA SER A 39 3.40 -0.23 9.01
C SER A 39 3.54 -1.22 10.15
N TYR A 40 3.08 -2.45 9.93
CA TYR A 40 3.20 -3.56 10.86
C TYR A 40 3.92 -4.70 10.15
N LYS A 41 5.03 -5.19 10.72
CA LYS A 41 5.66 -6.43 10.26
C LYS A 41 4.88 -7.62 10.81
N VAL A 42 4.55 -8.56 9.94
CA VAL A 42 3.81 -9.79 10.25
C VAL A 42 4.57 -10.95 9.62
N ASP A 43 4.65 -12.06 10.33
CA ASP A 43 5.16 -13.32 9.80
C ASP A 43 4.02 -14.02 9.05
N VAL A 44 4.23 -14.29 7.76
CA VAL A 44 3.20 -14.89 6.90
C VAL A 44 3.23 -16.42 7.01
N ASP A 45 4.38 -17.00 7.39
CA ASP A 45 4.56 -18.44 7.51
C ASP A 45 3.99 -18.96 8.84
N ASP A 46 4.01 -18.13 9.90
CA ASP A 46 3.32 -18.40 11.17
C ASP A 46 1.90 -17.79 11.19
N THR A 47 0.93 -18.61 10.79
CA THR A 47 -0.50 -18.23 10.79
C THR A 47 -1.02 -17.84 12.19
N ASN A 48 -0.49 -18.44 13.26
CA ASN A 48 -0.94 -18.14 14.62
C ASN A 48 -0.38 -16.79 15.08
N ALA A 49 0.89 -16.51 14.82
CA ALA A 49 1.49 -15.21 15.09
C ALA A 49 0.80 -14.10 14.28
N MET A 50 0.49 -14.36 13.00
CA MET A 50 -0.26 -13.45 12.14
C MET A 50 -1.63 -13.09 12.72
N LYS A 51 -2.45 -14.10 13.07
CA LYS A 51 -3.78 -13.89 13.65
C LYS A 51 -3.71 -13.05 14.93
N LYS A 52 -2.78 -13.39 15.84
CA LYS A 52 -2.57 -12.62 17.09
C LYS A 52 -2.20 -11.17 16.81
N ARG A 53 -1.31 -10.92 15.84
CA ARG A 53 -0.88 -9.56 15.49
C ARG A 53 -2.02 -8.76 14.89
N ILE A 54 -2.78 -9.32 13.95
CA ILE A 54 -3.93 -8.67 13.32
C ILE A 54 -5.01 -8.35 14.36
N SER A 55 -5.37 -9.29 15.24
CA SER A 55 -6.38 -9.06 16.29
C SER A 55 -5.98 -7.93 17.24
N ARG A 56 -4.69 -7.85 17.62
CA ARG A 56 -4.19 -6.75 18.44
C ARG A 56 -4.34 -5.40 17.74
N VAL A 57 -3.95 -5.31 16.47
CA VAL A 57 -4.07 -4.07 15.69
C VAL A 57 -5.53 -3.64 15.55
N LYS A 58 -6.46 -4.58 15.34
CA LYS A 58 -7.90 -4.27 15.30
C LYS A 58 -8.40 -3.67 16.61
N ALA A 59 -8.02 -4.26 17.75
CA ALA A 59 -8.41 -3.76 19.06
C ALA A 59 -7.83 -2.36 19.34
N GLU A 60 -6.54 -2.16 19.11
CA GLU A 60 -5.85 -0.87 19.27
C GLU A 60 -6.49 0.24 18.41
N ARG A 61 -6.94 -0.11 17.20
CA ARG A 61 -7.51 0.82 16.22
C ARG A 61 -9.03 0.89 16.24
N LYS A 62 -9.68 0.08 17.08
CA LYS A 62 -11.14 -0.03 17.18
C LYS A 62 -11.81 -0.38 15.84
N PHE A 63 -11.16 -1.25 15.05
CA PHE A 63 -11.77 -1.77 13.83
C PHE A 63 -12.82 -2.83 14.16
N THR A 64 -14.04 -2.65 13.64
CA THR A 64 -15.20 -3.49 13.92
C THR A 64 -15.36 -4.65 12.93
N GLY A 65 -14.74 -4.56 11.76
CA GLY A 65 -14.87 -5.53 10.69
C GLY A 65 -13.54 -5.87 10.05
N SER A 66 -13.49 -7.04 9.42
CA SER A 66 -12.39 -7.45 8.57
C SER A 66 -12.85 -8.51 7.60
N ASP A 67 -12.29 -8.49 6.41
CA ASP A 67 -12.56 -9.47 5.36
C ASP A 67 -11.23 -9.93 4.73
N ILE A 68 -11.27 -11.06 4.03
CA ILE A 68 -10.14 -11.59 3.26
C ILE A 68 -10.52 -11.55 1.79
N PHE A 69 -9.78 -10.77 1.02
CA PHE A 69 -9.99 -10.63 -0.42
C PHE A 69 -8.78 -11.15 -1.19
N SER A 70 -9.01 -12.09 -2.10
CA SER A 70 -8.00 -12.59 -3.04
C SER A 70 -8.16 -11.89 -4.39
N PHE A 71 -7.13 -11.18 -4.86
CA PHE A 71 -7.16 -10.46 -6.12
C PHE A 71 -6.39 -11.21 -7.22
N ASN A 72 -7.11 -11.74 -8.19
CA ASN A 72 -6.56 -12.42 -9.38
C ASN A 72 -7.44 -12.13 -10.61
N GLN A 73 -7.02 -12.61 -11.79
CA GLN A 73 -7.71 -12.36 -13.06
C GLN A 73 -9.16 -12.87 -13.10
N ASN A 74 -9.52 -13.80 -12.21
CA ASN A 74 -10.87 -14.39 -12.14
C ASN A 74 -11.83 -13.56 -11.27
N VAL A 75 -11.39 -12.44 -10.72
CA VAL A 75 -12.26 -11.54 -9.94
C VAL A 75 -13.30 -10.90 -10.87
N ASN A 76 -14.56 -10.90 -10.44
CA ASN A 76 -15.63 -10.20 -11.17
C ASN A 76 -15.27 -8.73 -11.42
N GLU A 77 -15.44 -8.30 -12.68
CA GLU A 77 -15.06 -6.98 -13.17
C GLU A 77 -13.56 -6.64 -12.96
N PHE A 78 -12.66 -7.63 -13.05
CA PHE A 78 -11.22 -7.47 -12.84
C PHE A 78 -10.65 -6.24 -13.57
N GLU A 79 -10.88 -6.13 -14.89
CA GLU A 79 -10.38 -5.02 -15.70
C GLU A 79 -10.87 -3.66 -15.20
N LYS A 80 -12.14 -3.55 -14.80
CA LYS A 80 -12.69 -2.30 -14.27
C LYS A 80 -12.04 -1.94 -12.93
N LYS A 81 -11.83 -2.92 -12.05
CA LYS A 81 -11.17 -2.73 -10.74
C LYS A 81 -9.69 -2.35 -10.88
N VAL A 82 -8.97 -2.95 -11.83
CA VAL A 82 -7.59 -2.56 -12.16
C VAL A 82 -7.55 -1.15 -12.75
N ASN A 83 -8.48 -0.84 -13.66
CA ASN A 83 -8.52 0.44 -14.36
C ASN A 83 -9.08 1.61 -13.53
N LEU A 84 -9.78 1.36 -12.42
CA LEU A 84 -10.17 2.39 -11.43
C LEU A 84 -8.96 3.17 -10.88
N SER A 85 -7.77 2.54 -10.88
CA SER A 85 -6.49 3.22 -10.57
C SER A 85 -6.08 4.31 -11.58
N LYS A 86 -6.82 4.49 -12.68
CA LYS A 86 -6.62 5.57 -13.67
C LYS A 86 -7.32 6.88 -13.28
N PHE A 87 -8.31 6.86 -12.38
CA PHE A 87 -9.15 8.04 -12.08
C PHE A 87 -8.68 8.90 -10.90
N TYR A 88 -7.88 8.37 -9.98
CA TYR A 88 -7.32 9.19 -8.90
C TYR A 88 -6.06 9.92 -9.37
N LYS A 89 -6.24 11.03 -10.09
CA LYS A 89 -5.31 12.17 -9.96
C LYS A 89 -5.39 12.62 -8.50
N ILE A 90 -4.53 12.07 -7.64
CA ILE A 90 -4.29 12.65 -6.32
C ILE A 90 -3.50 13.93 -6.56
N SER A 91 -4.19 15.02 -6.87
CA SER A 91 -3.62 16.35 -6.85
C SER A 91 -3.34 16.72 -5.39
N PHE A 92 -2.10 16.54 -4.94
CA PHE A 92 -1.63 17.24 -3.75
C PHE A 92 -1.54 18.73 -4.10
N LYS A 93 -2.61 19.47 -3.81
CA LYS A 93 -2.56 20.92 -3.78
C LYS A 93 -1.84 21.31 -2.49
N VAL A 94 -0.53 21.46 -2.57
CA VAL A 94 0.23 22.18 -1.54
C VAL A 94 -0.25 23.63 -1.62
N LYS A 95 -0.64 24.19 -0.47
CA LYS A 95 -1.15 25.55 -0.33
C LYS A 95 -0.22 26.57 -0.97
#